data_AF-A0A7V3IU45-F1
#
_entry.id   AF-A0A7V3IU45-F1
#
_cell.length_a   1.000
_cell.length_b   1.000
_cell.length_c   1.000
_cell.angle_alpha   90.00
_cell.angle_beta   90.00
_cell.angle_gamma   90.00
#
_symmetry.space_group_name_H-M   'P 1'
#
loop_
_entity.id
_entity.type
_entity.pdbx_description
1 polymer ?
#
loop_
_entity_poly.entity_id
_entity_poly.type
_entity_poly.pdbx_seq_one_letter_code
_entity_poly.pdbx_strand_id
1 'polypeptide(L)'
;MKHKIVLLLILLVSYINPVQAQYGEVLDVSDALQNALDVRTSAVKIVKDYLYRGLKVNYVSKENDENLSGGEFSLLKLEVYAQDHPELKGTVEKVAHQWKNLRALALQKPKKEKMQGLLKKLGVFLKDADDLIETIDES
;
A
#
# COMPACT_ATOMS: atom_id res chain seq x y z
N MET A 1 16.18 11.61 56.89
CA MET A 1 16.21 12.16 55.51
C MET A 1 16.79 11.20 54.47
N LYS A 2 17.73 10.31 54.81
CA LYS A 2 18.39 9.41 53.84
C LYS A 2 17.49 8.32 53.21
N HIS A 3 16.39 7.94 53.86
CA HIS A 3 15.46 6.92 53.32
C HIS A 3 14.40 7.47 52.34
N LYS A 4 14.19 8.79 52.28
CA LYS A 4 13.24 9.39 51.33
C LYS A 4 13.82 9.52 49.91
N ILE A 5 15.15 9.54 49.78
CA ILE A 5 15.85 9.63 48.49
C ILE A 5 15.86 8.28 47.76
N VAL A 6 15.90 7.17 48.50
CA VAL A 6 15.93 5.81 47.92
C VAL A 6 14.58 5.44 47.27
N LEU A 7 13.47 5.89 47.85
CA LEU A 7 12.13 5.66 47.30
C LEU A 7 11.86 6.44 46.00
N LEU A 8 12.51 7.59 45.80
CA LEU A 8 12.38 8.37 44.58
C LEU A 8 13.17 7.77 43.40
N LEU A 9 14.26 7.06 43.68
CA LEU A 9 15.08 6.38 42.66
C LEU A 9 14.43 5.10 42.14
N ILE A 10 13.68 4.37 42.97
CA ILE A 10 12.96 3.16 42.54
C ILE A 10 11.79 3.49 41.61
N LEU A 11 11.16 4.66 41.78
CA LEU A 11 10.06 5.12 40.90
C LEU A 11 10.54 5.65 39.54
N LEU A 12 11.81 6.02 39.39
CA LEU A 12 12.39 6.54 38.14
C LEU A 12 12.86 5.43 37.19
N VAL A 13 13.17 4.24 37.71
CA VAL A 13 13.54 3.07 36.88
C VAL A 13 12.31 2.42 36.24
N SER A 14 11.11 2.59 36.83
CA SER A 14 9.86 2.06 36.28
C SER A 14 9.35 2.80 35.03
N TYR A 15 9.95 3.95 34.67
CA TYR A 15 9.58 4.73 33.49
C TYR A 15 10.36 4.37 32.23
N ILE A 16 11.30 3.43 32.32
CA ILE A 16 12.00 2.85 31.16
C ILE A 16 11.36 1.49 30.84
N ASN A 17 10.03 1.44 30.73
CA ASN A 17 9.46 0.45 29.85
C ASN A 17 9.89 0.85 28.44
N PRO A 18 10.71 0.07 27.73
CA PRO A 18 10.74 0.26 26.30
C PRO A 18 9.31 -0.01 25.88
N VAL A 19 8.64 1.04 25.40
CA VAL A 19 7.51 0.90 24.49
C VAL A 19 8.12 0.18 23.28
N GLN A 20 8.27 -1.14 23.40
CA GLN A 20 8.55 -2.01 22.28
C GLN A 20 7.29 -1.93 21.44
N ALA A 21 7.40 -1.01 20.48
CA ALA A 21 6.55 -0.80 19.34
C ALA A 21 5.47 -1.88 19.19
N GLN A 22 4.25 -1.49 19.53
CA GLN A 22 3.04 -2.15 19.08
C GLN A 22 2.77 -1.82 17.58
N TYR A 23 3.84 -1.74 16.80
CA TYR A 23 3.87 -1.32 15.41
C TYR A 23 4.97 -2.10 14.70
N GLY A 24 4.56 -3.10 13.92
CA GLY A 24 5.47 -3.96 13.17
C GLY A 24 5.06 -5.41 13.34
N GLU A 25 3.82 -5.74 12.95
CA GLU A 25 3.55 -7.13 12.57
C GLU A 25 4.55 -7.42 11.43
N VAL A 26 5.51 -8.31 11.69
CA VAL A 26 6.46 -8.75 10.67
C VAL A 26 5.59 -9.43 9.62
N LEU A 27 5.47 -8.79 8.46
CA LEU A 27 4.72 -9.36 7.35
C LEU A 27 5.43 -10.65 6.95
N ASP A 28 4.70 -11.76 7.00
CA ASP A 28 5.19 -13.00 6.42
C ASP A 28 4.92 -13.03 4.90
N VAL A 29 5.39 -14.07 4.23
CA VAL A 29 5.22 -14.24 2.77
C VAL A 29 3.73 -14.25 2.39
N SER A 30 2.86 -14.85 3.21
CA SER A 30 1.42 -14.91 2.93
C SER A 30 0.79 -13.52 2.99
N ASP A 31 1.16 -12.71 3.99
CA ASP A 31 0.72 -11.33 4.10
C ASP A 31 1.26 -10.48 2.95
N ALA A 32 2.51 -10.66 2.55
CA ALA A 32 3.10 -9.96 1.40
C ALA A 32 2.33 -10.29 0.11
N LEU A 33 2.05 -11.56 -0.16
CA LEU A 33 1.25 -12.01 -1.30
C LEU A 33 -0.14 -11.38 -1.30
N GLN A 34 -0.83 -11.39 -0.15
CA GLN A 34 -2.15 -10.80 -0.03
C GLN A 34 -2.10 -9.29 -0.30
N ASN A 35 -1.11 -8.57 0.22
CA ASN A 35 -0.96 -7.14 -0.06
C ASN A 35 -0.66 -6.86 -1.55
N ALA A 36 0.13 -7.70 -2.21
CA ALA A 36 0.37 -7.57 -3.66
C ALA A 36 -0.91 -7.78 -4.47
N LEU A 37 -1.73 -8.77 -4.10
CA LEU A 37 -3.05 -9.01 -4.69
C LEU A 37 -4.03 -7.86 -4.43
N ASP A 38 -3.96 -7.24 -3.25
CA ASP A 38 -4.81 -6.10 -2.88
C ASP A 38 -4.44 -4.85 -3.68
N VAL A 39 -3.15 -4.56 -3.86
CA VAL A 39 -2.65 -3.48 -4.73
C VAL A 39 -3.14 -3.69 -6.17
N ARG A 40 -2.99 -4.92 -6.69
CA ARG A 40 -3.47 -5.32 -8.02
C ARG A 40 -4.97 -5.09 -8.18
N THR A 41 -5.74 -5.58 -7.22
CA THR A 41 -7.21 -5.47 -7.23
C THR A 41 -7.67 -4.03 -7.15
N SER A 42 -7.04 -3.24 -6.28
CA SER A 42 -7.35 -1.82 -6.10
C SER A 42 -7.11 -1.03 -7.39
N ALA A 43 -6.04 -1.31 -8.13
CA ALA A 43 -5.76 -0.68 -9.43
C ALA A 43 -6.86 -0.94 -10.46
N VAL A 44 -7.37 -2.17 -10.52
CA VAL A 44 -8.49 -2.52 -11.41
C VAL A 44 -9.75 -1.75 -11.00
N LYS A 45 -10.05 -1.70 -9.70
CA LYS A 45 -11.24 -1.01 -9.18
C LYS A 45 -11.21 0.50 -9.46
N ILE A 46 -10.10 1.19 -9.21
CA ILE A 46 -10.01 2.64 -9.48
C ILE A 46 -10.16 2.98 -10.98
N VAL A 47 -9.66 2.09 -11.86
CA VAL A 47 -9.82 2.28 -13.31
C VAL A 47 -11.26 2.02 -13.73
N LYS A 48 -11.90 0.96 -13.23
CA LYS A 48 -13.33 0.70 -13.44
C LYS A 48 -14.19 1.90 -13.00
N ASP A 49 -13.90 2.46 -11.84
CA ASP A 49 -14.60 3.62 -11.27
C ASP A 49 -14.42 4.89 -12.12
N TYR A 50 -13.21 5.09 -12.67
CA TYR A 50 -12.96 6.14 -13.67
C TYR A 50 -13.82 5.97 -14.92
N LEU A 51 -13.93 4.75 -15.45
CA LEU A 51 -14.75 4.47 -16.62
C LEU A 51 -16.24 4.70 -16.33
N TYR A 52 -16.74 4.24 -15.19
CA TYR A 52 -18.15 4.41 -14.80
C TYR A 52 -18.54 5.87 -14.64
N ARG A 53 -17.70 6.69 -14.01
CA ARG A 53 -17.90 8.15 -13.97
C ARG A 53 -17.94 8.77 -15.36
N GLY A 54 -17.10 8.31 -16.28
CA GLY A 54 -17.07 8.81 -17.66
C GLY A 54 -18.29 8.41 -18.48
N LEU A 55 -18.89 7.27 -18.17
CA LEU A 55 -20.13 6.79 -18.78
C LEU A 55 -21.39 7.35 -18.12
N LYS A 56 -21.25 8.15 -17.04
CA LYS A 56 -22.36 8.67 -16.23
C LYS A 56 -23.29 7.57 -15.68
N VAL A 57 -22.74 6.40 -15.44
CA VAL A 57 -23.42 5.30 -14.75
C VAL A 57 -23.36 5.56 -13.25
N ASN A 58 -24.37 5.14 -12.48
CA ASN A 58 -24.46 5.30 -11.02
C ASN A 58 -23.09 5.06 -10.35
N TYR A 59 -22.47 6.14 -9.89
CA TYR A 59 -21.12 6.14 -9.33
C TYR A 59 -21.19 6.55 -7.86
N VAL A 60 -20.51 5.79 -7.01
CA VAL A 60 -20.38 6.07 -5.58
C VAL A 60 -18.96 6.55 -5.31
N SER A 61 -18.78 7.83 -4.96
CA SER A 61 -17.45 8.41 -4.77
C SER A 61 -16.65 7.76 -3.63
N LYS A 62 -17.37 7.30 -2.59
CA LYS A 62 -16.77 6.66 -1.42
C LYS A 62 -15.98 5.39 -1.77
N GLU A 63 -16.50 4.57 -2.69
CA GLU A 63 -15.83 3.33 -3.10
C GLU A 63 -14.46 3.62 -3.75
N ASN A 64 -14.37 4.68 -4.56
CA ASN A 64 -13.11 5.06 -5.20
C ASN A 64 -12.05 5.51 -4.17
N ASP A 65 -12.47 6.24 -3.13
CA ASP A 65 -11.55 6.70 -2.08
C ASP A 65 -11.07 5.54 -1.20
N GLU A 66 -11.95 4.58 -0.89
CA GLU A 66 -11.60 3.32 -0.23
C GLU A 66 -10.63 2.48 -1.06
N ASN A 67 -10.86 2.37 -2.38
CA ASN A 67 -9.96 1.64 -3.28
C ASN A 67 -8.58 2.31 -3.40
N LEU A 68 -8.53 3.64 -3.46
CA LEU A 68 -7.27 4.38 -3.51
C LEU A 68 -6.47 4.21 -2.22
N SER A 69 -7.10 4.45 -1.07
CA SER A 69 -6.45 4.35 0.23
C SER A 69 -6.04 2.91 0.56
N GLY A 70 -6.88 1.92 0.23
CA GLY A 70 -6.56 0.50 0.39
C GLY A 70 -5.31 0.09 -0.39
N GLY A 71 -5.24 0.44 -1.68
CA GLY A 71 -4.06 0.14 -2.50
C GLY A 71 -2.80 0.88 -2.04
N GLU A 72 -2.91 2.14 -1.59
CA GLU A 72 -1.77 2.88 -1.02
C GLU A 72 -1.25 2.24 0.27
N PHE A 73 -2.15 1.76 1.13
CA PHE A 73 -1.79 1.12 2.38
C PHE A 73 -1.12 -0.24 2.14
N SER A 74 -1.66 -1.07 1.24
CA SER A 74 -1.03 -2.35 0.88
C SER A 74 0.33 -2.15 0.20
N LEU A 75 0.48 -1.12 -0.62
CA LEU A 75 1.78 -0.78 -1.21
C LEU A 75 2.80 -0.36 -0.15
N LEU A 76 2.41 0.45 0.83
CA LEU A 76 3.28 0.83 1.94
C LEU A 76 3.76 -0.39 2.74
N LYS A 77 2.87 -1.38 2.96
CA LYS A 77 3.23 -2.65 3.60
C LYS A 77 4.29 -3.41 2.80
N LEU A 78 4.13 -3.48 1.47
CA LEU A 78 5.11 -4.11 0.58
C LEU A 78 6.46 -3.36 0.58
N GLU A 79 6.45 -2.03 0.64
CA GLU A 79 7.66 -1.22 0.76
C GLU A 79 8.41 -1.49 2.07
N VAL A 80 7.69 -1.74 3.17
CA VAL A 80 8.28 -2.16 4.45
C VAL A 80 8.85 -3.58 4.35
N TYR A 81 8.07 -4.53 3.81
CA TYR A 81 8.50 -5.92 3.64
C TYR A 81 9.78 -6.04 2.78
N ALA A 82 9.88 -5.25 1.70
CA ALA A 82 11.04 -5.21 0.82
C ALA A 82 12.32 -4.63 1.47
N GLN A 83 12.25 -4.05 2.67
CA GLN A 83 13.44 -3.64 3.42
C GLN A 83 14.26 -4.85 3.89
N ASP A 84 13.56 -5.94 4.22
CA ASP A 84 14.15 -7.20 4.67
C ASP A 84 14.38 -8.19 3.51
N HIS A 85 13.83 -7.89 2.32
CA HIS A 85 13.86 -8.73 1.11
C HIS A 85 14.41 -7.93 -0.09
N PRO A 86 15.75 -7.75 -0.19
CA PRO A 86 16.38 -6.85 -1.17
C PRO A 86 16.05 -7.16 -2.63
N GLU A 87 15.79 -8.43 -2.96
CA GLU A 87 15.36 -8.91 -4.27
C GLU A 87 14.02 -8.31 -4.71
N LEU A 88 13.13 -7.98 -3.76
CA LEU A 88 11.82 -7.38 -4.03
C LEU A 88 11.86 -5.87 -4.22
N LYS A 89 12.95 -5.21 -3.79
CA LYS A 89 13.01 -3.74 -3.77
C LYS A 89 12.75 -3.13 -5.16
N GLY A 90 13.35 -3.69 -6.20
CA GLY A 90 13.20 -3.20 -7.57
C GLY A 90 11.78 -3.36 -8.11
N THR A 91 11.12 -4.50 -7.84
CA THR A 91 9.75 -4.77 -8.30
C THR A 91 8.74 -3.92 -7.53
N VAL A 92 8.89 -3.76 -6.21
CA VAL A 92 8.04 -2.89 -5.40
C VAL A 92 8.15 -1.42 -5.83
N GLU A 93 9.36 -0.89 -6.03
CA GLU A 93 9.57 0.48 -6.50
C GLU A 93 8.91 0.74 -7.87
N LYS A 94 8.97 -0.25 -8.77
CA LYS A 94 8.34 -0.20 -10.09
C LYS A 94 6.82 -0.16 -9.97
N VAL A 95 6.21 -1.04 -9.18
CA VAL A 95 4.76 -1.06 -8.91
C VAL A 95 4.33 0.27 -8.28
N ALA A 96 5.09 0.79 -7.30
CA ALA A 96 4.82 2.07 -6.66
C ALA A 96 4.85 3.25 -7.65
N HIS A 97 5.80 3.25 -8.59
CA HIS A 97 5.86 4.25 -9.65
C HIS A 97 4.62 4.18 -10.56
N GLN A 98 4.24 2.99 -11.00
CA GLN A 98 3.04 2.82 -11.85
C GLN A 98 1.74 3.18 -11.11
N TRP A 99 1.66 2.85 -9.81
CA TRP A 99 0.53 3.23 -8.96
C TRP A 99 0.32 4.74 -8.94
N LYS A 100 1.38 5.52 -8.71
CA LYS A 100 1.33 7.00 -8.71
C LYS A 100 0.79 7.54 -10.03
N ASN A 101 1.19 6.95 -11.15
CA ASN A 101 0.72 7.32 -12.48
C ASN A 101 -0.77 7.00 -12.69
N LEU A 102 -1.23 5.82 -12.26
CA LEU A 102 -2.64 5.42 -12.33
C LEU A 102 -3.51 6.32 -11.44
N ARG A 103 -3.10 6.52 -10.19
CA ARG A 103 -3.77 7.40 -9.23
C ARG A 103 -3.96 8.80 -9.78
N ALA A 104 -2.91 9.40 -10.33
CA ALA A 104 -2.95 10.75 -10.88
C ALA A 104 -3.98 10.90 -12.00
N LEU A 105 -4.22 9.84 -12.79
CA LEU A 105 -5.25 9.82 -13.83
C LEU A 105 -6.63 9.52 -13.25
N ALA A 106 -6.73 8.55 -12.34
CA ALA A 106 -7.97 8.15 -11.70
C ALA A 106 -8.61 9.30 -10.88
N LEU A 107 -7.84 10.26 -10.39
CA LEU A 107 -8.36 11.44 -9.68
C LEU A 107 -8.86 12.56 -10.61
N GLN A 108 -8.58 12.48 -11.91
CA GLN A 108 -9.02 13.50 -12.86
C GLN A 108 -10.47 13.29 -13.29
N LYS A 109 -11.13 14.37 -13.72
CA LYS A 109 -12.43 14.27 -14.39
C LYS A 109 -12.31 13.35 -15.61
N PRO A 110 -13.15 12.30 -15.74
CA PRO A 110 -13.05 11.38 -16.85
C PRO A 110 -13.28 12.05 -18.20
N LYS A 111 -12.42 11.71 -19.16
CA LYS A 111 -12.56 12.14 -20.55
C LYS A 111 -12.39 10.94 -21.47
N LYS A 112 -13.21 10.84 -22.52
CA LYS A 112 -13.20 9.69 -23.44
C LYS A 112 -11.82 9.46 -24.05
N GLU A 113 -11.14 10.54 -24.45
CA GLU A 113 -9.80 10.49 -25.05
C GLU A 113 -8.72 9.93 -24.10
N LYS A 114 -8.96 9.96 -22.77
CA LYS A 114 -8.02 9.44 -21.78
C LYS A 114 -8.27 7.98 -21.40
N MET A 115 -9.43 7.42 -21.72
CA MET A 115 -9.82 6.06 -21.31
C MET A 115 -8.89 4.99 -21.89
N GLN A 116 -8.57 5.09 -23.19
CA GLN A 116 -7.66 4.13 -23.83
C GLN A 116 -6.25 4.19 -23.24
N GLY A 117 -5.76 5.41 -22.96
CA GLY A 117 -4.46 5.61 -22.31
C GLY A 117 -4.43 5.05 -20.89
N LEU A 118 -5.54 5.18 -20.14
CA LEU A 118 -5.67 4.61 -18.80
C LEU A 118 -5.65 3.09 -18.83
N LEU A 119 -6.40 2.46 -19.76
CA LEU A 119 -6.40 1.00 -19.92
C LEU A 119 -5.02 0.45 -20.29
N LYS A 120 -4.29 1.15 -21.18
CA LYS A 120 -2.90 0.76 -21.50
C LYS A 120 -1.99 0.83 -20.28
N LYS A 121 -2.11 1.88 -19.47
CA LYS A 121 -1.36 2.01 -18.21
C LYS A 121 -1.75 0.95 -17.19
N LEU A 122 -3.03 0.60 -17.10
CA LEU A 122 -3.49 -0.51 -16.27
C LEU A 122 -2.85 -1.82 -16.71
N GLY A 123 -2.78 -2.11 -18.01
CA GLY A 123 -2.13 -3.33 -18.50
C GLY A 123 -0.65 -3.41 -18.12
N VAL A 124 0.09 -2.28 -18.21
CA VAL A 124 1.49 -2.22 -17.74
C VAL A 124 1.58 -2.44 -16.23
N PHE A 125 0.72 -1.78 -15.46
CA PHE A 125 0.67 -1.94 -14.01
C PHE A 125 0.38 -3.38 -13.60
N LEU A 126 -0.61 -4.04 -14.25
CA LEU A 126 -0.99 -5.41 -13.92
C LEU A 126 0.17 -6.38 -14.18
N LYS A 127 0.91 -6.19 -15.27
CA LYS A 127 2.12 -6.97 -15.52
C LYS A 127 3.15 -6.78 -14.40
N ASP A 128 3.45 -5.53 -14.04
CA ASP A 128 4.44 -5.25 -12.99
C ASP A 128 3.99 -5.79 -11.61
N ALA A 129 2.67 -5.82 -11.34
CA ALA A 129 2.11 -6.42 -10.13
C ALA A 129 2.15 -7.96 -10.16
N ASP A 130 1.92 -8.58 -11.32
CA ASP A 130 2.06 -10.02 -11.50
C ASP A 130 3.54 -10.45 -11.32
N ASP A 131 4.49 -9.69 -11.88
CA ASP A 131 5.94 -9.90 -11.68
C ASP A 131 6.30 -9.82 -10.18
N LEU A 132 5.71 -8.87 -9.43
CA LEU A 132 5.92 -8.75 -7.98
C LEU A 132 5.37 -9.97 -7.21
N ILE A 133 4.16 -10.43 -7.55
CA ILE A 133 3.55 -11.61 -6.92
C ILE A 133 4.42 -12.85 -7.13
N GLU A 134 4.90 -13.07 -8.35
CA GLU A 134 5.80 -14.18 -8.69
C GLU A 134 7.10 -14.09 -7.88
N THR A 135 7.70 -12.90 -7.76
CA THR A 135 8.95 -12.74 -7.00
C THR A 135 8.76 -13.01 -5.50
N ILE A 136 7.60 -12.66 -4.92
CA ILE A 136 7.28 -12.96 -3.52
C ILE A 136 7.04 -14.47 -3.31
N ASP A 137 6.41 -15.14 -4.26
CA ASP A 137 6.14 -16.59 -4.17
C ASP A 137 7.42 -17.43 -4.27
N GLU A 138 8.45 -16.89 -4.94
CA GLU A 138 9.76 -17.52 -5.11
C GLU A 138 10.78 -17.22 -3.98
N SER A 139 10.52 -16.23 -3.12
CA SER A 139 11.40 -15.81 -2.00
C SER A 139 11.19 -16.65 -0.74
#